data_AF-A0A350FXU2-F1
#
_entry.id   AF-A0A350FXU2-F1
#
_cell.length_a   1.000
_cell.length_b   1.000
_cell.length_c   1.000
_cell.angle_alpha   90.00
_cell.angle_beta   90.00
_cell.angle_gamma   90.00
#
_symmetry.space_group_name_H-M   'P 1'
#
loop_
_entity.id
_entity.type
_entity.pdbx_description
1 polymer ?
#
loop_
_entity_poly.entity_id
_entity_poly.type
_entity_poly.pdbx_seq_one_letter_code
_entity_poly.pdbx_strand_id
1 'polypeptide(L)'
;MEVSMTTKKLFQAFVLLAVLLATFATTSTAFAAGCGFSVTVASGDTLRKIASRCGTTVAALTLANNLSNANLIHVGQILVLPGAHLHGSGYDIYVVAHGDTLKTIASRFGTTVDVLLKLNPSITNPNVIYAGQRLNVAVPTSPPPVVTPPPASGQIYYVRKGDTLRSIASRMSTTTEDILKVNPQIKNPSLIYVGQAITIPASASSYIVQKGDTLRIIANKFGTTVDNLLSLNPNIKNVNLIYVGQVINVR
;
A
#
# COMPACT_ATOMS: atom_id res chain seq x y z
N MET A 1 -63.80 36.56 44.78
CA MET A 1 -64.17 36.30 43.37
C MET A 1 -63.01 35.53 42.77
N GLU A 2 -62.93 34.20 42.93
CA GLU A 2 -63.53 33.21 41.99
C GLU A 2 -63.42 33.69 40.54
N VAL A 3 -62.76 32.98 39.62
CA VAL A 3 -63.20 31.68 39.10
C VAL A 3 -62.03 30.82 38.58
N SER A 4 -62.14 29.52 38.89
CA SER A 4 -61.39 28.37 38.37
C SER A 4 -61.57 28.15 36.85
N MET A 5 -60.54 27.67 36.14
CA MET A 5 -60.70 26.79 34.97
C MET A 5 -59.43 25.96 34.74
N THR A 6 -59.41 24.74 35.28
CA THR A 6 -58.58 23.62 34.83
C THR A 6 -59.22 23.02 33.56
N THR A 7 -58.47 22.76 32.48
CA THR A 7 -58.39 21.43 31.81
C THR A 7 -57.69 21.45 30.43
N LYS A 8 -56.72 20.53 30.31
CA LYS A 8 -56.40 19.66 29.14
C LYS A 8 -55.56 20.20 27.96
N LYS A 9 -54.29 19.76 28.02
CA LYS A 9 -53.54 18.93 27.05
C LYS A 9 -52.88 19.58 25.81
N LEU A 10 -51.55 19.37 25.80
CA LEU A 10 -50.69 19.02 24.66
C LEU A 10 -50.44 20.11 23.61
N PHE A 11 -49.27 20.76 23.66
CA PHE A 11 -48.22 20.47 22.67
C PHE A 11 -46.90 21.11 23.10
N GLN A 12 -45.87 20.28 23.11
CA GLN A 12 -44.52 20.60 23.54
C GLN A 12 -43.85 21.60 22.58
N ALA A 13 -43.06 22.49 23.18
CA ALA A 13 -42.29 23.52 22.52
C ALA A 13 -41.28 22.94 21.53
N PHE A 14 -41.36 23.40 20.27
CA PHE A 14 -40.32 23.27 19.27
C PHE A 14 -39.41 24.51 19.37
N VAL A 15 -38.20 24.35 19.90
CA VAL A 15 -37.07 25.21 19.54
C VAL A 15 -35.90 24.31 19.18
N LEU A 16 -35.58 24.33 17.89
CA LEU A 16 -34.50 23.64 17.21
C LEU A 16 -33.16 24.37 17.45
N LEU A 17 -32.07 23.60 17.64
CA LEU A 17 -30.83 23.64 16.82
C LEU A 17 -29.47 23.69 17.59
N ALA A 18 -28.57 22.79 17.14
CA ALA A 18 -27.08 22.75 17.19
C ALA A 18 -26.38 22.28 18.51
N VAL A 19 -25.96 21.00 18.62
CA VAL A 19 -24.66 20.39 18.16
C VAL A 19 -23.46 20.91 18.99
N LEU A 20 -23.04 20.22 20.06
CA LEU A 20 -22.19 19.01 20.17
C LEU A 20 -20.68 19.23 19.87
N LEU A 21 -19.87 19.06 20.93
CA LEU A 21 -18.46 18.62 21.00
C LEU A 21 -17.33 19.54 20.45
N ALA A 22 -16.67 20.23 21.38
CA ALA A 22 -15.26 20.63 21.32
C ALA A 22 -14.50 19.71 22.30
N THR A 23 -13.32 19.14 22.10
CA THR A 23 -12.22 19.34 21.16
C THR A 23 -11.42 18.02 21.08
N PHE A 24 -11.30 17.42 19.89
CA PHE A 24 -10.10 16.65 19.58
C PHE A 24 -9.25 17.55 18.68
N ALA A 25 -8.18 18.10 19.23
CA ALA A 25 -7.11 18.65 18.42
C ALA A 25 -6.44 17.48 17.69
N THR A 26 -7.01 17.08 16.56
CA THR A 26 -6.21 16.38 15.56
C THR A 26 -5.16 17.39 15.12
N THR A 27 -3.89 17.05 15.34
CA THR A 27 -2.79 17.71 14.65
C THR A 27 -2.95 17.38 13.17
N SER A 28 -3.84 18.13 12.50
CA SER A 28 -3.85 18.28 11.07
C SER A 28 -2.46 18.79 10.71
N THR A 29 -1.66 17.93 10.08
CA THR A 29 -0.48 18.36 9.35
C THR A 29 -0.98 19.39 8.33
N ALA A 30 -0.68 20.66 8.57
CA ALA A 30 -1.00 21.72 7.65
C ALA A 30 -0.32 21.43 6.30
N PHE A 31 -1.08 20.92 5.33
CA PHE A 31 -0.75 21.14 3.93
C PHE A 31 -1.20 22.56 3.61
N ALA A 32 -0.27 23.52 3.70
CA ALA A 32 -0.48 24.84 3.15
C ALA A 32 0.62 25.14 2.14
N ALA A 33 0.38 24.73 0.90
CA ALA A 33 0.93 25.36 -0.28
C ALA A 33 -0.18 25.36 -1.34
N GLY A 34 -1.06 26.36 -1.28
CA GLY A 34 -2.31 26.46 -2.05
C GLY A 34 -2.16 26.65 -3.57
N CYS A 35 -0.99 26.36 -4.13
CA CYS A 35 -0.72 26.54 -5.55
C CYS A 35 -0.94 25.28 -6.41
N GLY A 36 -1.27 24.12 -5.82
CA GLY A 36 -1.47 22.88 -6.57
C GLY A 36 -0.19 22.37 -7.25
N PHE A 37 -0.29 21.85 -8.47
CA PHE A 37 0.83 21.25 -9.21
C PHE A 37 1.48 22.19 -10.23
N SER A 38 0.87 23.34 -10.50
CA SER A 38 1.40 24.35 -11.42
C SER A 38 0.87 25.74 -11.09
N VAL A 39 1.57 26.77 -11.55
CA VAL A 39 1.17 28.17 -11.37
C VAL A 39 1.44 28.96 -12.64
N THR A 40 0.52 29.85 -13.00
CA THR A 40 0.73 30.79 -14.11
C THR A 40 1.36 32.07 -13.55
N VAL A 41 2.48 32.50 -14.14
CA VAL A 41 3.20 33.72 -13.73
C VAL A 41 2.34 34.93 -14.01
N ALA A 42 2.02 35.70 -12.96
CA ALA A 42 1.28 36.95 -13.08
C ALA A 42 2.21 38.17 -13.21
N SER A 43 1.65 39.33 -13.58
CA SER A 43 2.39 40.58 -13.56
C SER A 43 2.94 40.88 -12.16
N GLY A 44 4.24 41.17 -12.06
CA GLY A 44 4.93 41.45 -10.79
C GLY A 44 5.35 40.22 -9.97
N ASP A 45 5.10 39.01 -10.46
CA ASP A 45 5.63 37.78 -9.87
C ASP A 45 7.15 37.68 -10.08
N THR A 46 7.82 37.05 -9.12
CA THR A 46 9.21 36.59 -9.24
C THR A 46 9.28 35.15 -8.75
N LEU A 47 10.28 34.36 -9.16
CA LEU A 47 10.44 33.00 -8.65
C LEU A 47 10.53 32.95 -7.12
N ARG A 48 11.12 33.96 -6.49
CA ARG A 48 11.18 34.05 -5.02
C ARG A 48 9.79 34.22 -4.40
N LYS A 49 8.97 35.12 -4.92
CA LYS A 49 7.60 35.33 -4.43
C LYS A 49 6.75 34.08 -4.64
N ILE A 50 6.86 33.47 -5.83
CA ILE A 50 6.15 32.23 -6.15
C ILE A 50 6.59 31.09 -5.23
N ALA A 51 7.90 30.89 -5.06
CA ALA A 51 8.45 29.85 -4.19
C ALA A 51 7.94 29.99 -2.75
N SER A 52 8.01 31.20 -2.20
CA SER A 52 7.51 31.48 -0.85
C SER A 52 6.00 31.25 -0.74
N ARG A 53 5.22 31.71 -1.72
CA ARG A 53 3.75 31.53 -1.77
C ARG A 53 3.36 30.05 -1.85
N CYS A 54 4.13 29.26 -2.58
CA CYS A 54 3.83 27.87 -2.89
C CYS A 54 4.64 26.88 -2.04
N GLY A 55 5.22 27.32 -0.92
CA GLY A 55 5.92 26.44 0.03
C GLY A 55 7.07 25.64 -0.59
N THR A 56 7.79 26.23 -1.53
CA THR A 56 8.92 25.59 -2.23
C THR A 56 10.13 26.53 -2.28
N THR A 57 11.21 26.15 -2.97
CA THR A 57 12.42 26.96 -3.11
C THR A 57 12.61 27.41 -4.56
N VAL A 58 13.33 28.52 -4.75
CA VAL A 58 13.71 28.97 -6.09
C VAL A 58 14.50 27.89 -6.81
N ALA A 59 15.43 27.23 -6.13
CA ALA A 59 16.23 26.13 -6.69
C ALA A 59 15.37 24.94 -7.16
N ALA A 60 14.36 24.56 -6.37
CA ALA A 60 13.45 23.48 -6.77
C ALA A 60 12.55 23.89 -7.94
N LEU A 61 12.10 25.16 -7.99
CA LEU A 61 11.34 25.68 -9.13
C LEU A 61 12.18 25.74 -10.40
N THR A 62 13.43 26.22 -10.32
CA THR A 62 14.31 26.28 -11.49
C THR A 62 14.63 24.88 -12.00
N LEU A 63 14.85 23.93 -11.11
CA LEU A 63 15.13 22.54 -11.47
C LEU A 63 13.90 21.86 -12.10
N ALA A 64 12.71 22.04 -11.51
CA ALA A 64 11.46 21.47 -12.03
C ALA A 64 11.11 21.92 -13.45
N ASN A 65 11.49 23.16 -13.77
CA ASN A 65 11.15 23.85 -15.01
C ASN A 65 12.34 24.03 -15.96
N ASN A 66 13.50 23.40 -15.67
CA ASN A 66 14.73 23.51 -16.46
C ASN A 66 15.10 24.97 -16.80
N LEU A 67 14.95 25.89 -15.84
CA LEU A 67 15.23 27.30 -16.04
C LEU A 67 16.73 27.57 -15.91
N SER A 68 17.37 27.94 -17.01
CA SER A 68 18.79 28.34 -17.03
C SER A 68 19.04 29.67 -16.32
N ASN A 69 18.02 30.55 -16.23
CA ASN A 69 18.09 31.82 -15.52
C ASN A 69 16.85 32.02 -14.64
N ALA A 70 17.05 32.01 -13.32
CA ALA A 70 16.00 32.17 -12.32
C ALA A 70 15.30 33.55 -12.35
N ASN A 71 15.93 34.56 -12.94
CA ASN A 71 15.39 35.91 -13.02
C ASN A 71 14.57 36.15 -14.30
N LEU A 72 14.58 35.21 -15.23
CA LEU A 72 13.90 35.33 -16.52
C LEU A 72 12.66 34.45 -16.56
N ILE A 73 11.56 34.97 -15.99
CA ILE A 73 10.22 34.42 -16.15
C ILE A 73 9.31 35.45 -16.81
N HIS A 74 8.35 34.99 -17.61
CA HIS A 74 7.47 35.87 -18.37
C HIS A 74 6.03 35.76 -17.87
N VAL A 75 5.29 36.86 -17.90
CA VAL A 75 3.86 36.85 -17.58
C VAL A 75 3.13 35.87 -18.51
N GLY A 76 2.25 35.04 -17.94
CA GLY A 76 1.55 33.97 -18.64
C GLY A 76 2.31 32.65 -18.72
N GLN A 77 3.58 32.61 -18.34
CA GLN A 77 4.35 31.36 -18.28
C GLN A 77 3.78 30.41 -17.23
N ILE A 78 3.58 29.14 -17.56
CA ILE A 78 3.15 28.11 -16.61
C ILE A 78 4.40 27.44 -16.03
N LEU A 79 4.53 27.50 -14.70
CA LEU A 79 5.58 26.82 -13.94
C LEU A 79 5.00 25.59 -13.26
N VAL A 80 5.65 24.45 -13.47
CA VAL A 80 5.41 23.21 -12.75
C VAL A 80 6.01 23.30 -11.35
N LEU A 81 5.24 22.88 -10.34
CA LEU A 81 5.66 22.93 -8.94
C LEU A 81 6.19 21.57 -8.48
N PRO A 82 7.14 21.53 -7.53
CA PRO A 82 7.49 20.31 -6.82
C PRO A 82 6.26 19.60 -6.23
N GLY A 83 6.20 18.29 -6.39
CA GLY A 83 5.03 17.45 -6.09
C GLY A 83 4.10 17.23 -7.29
N ALA A 84 4.33 17.89 -8.43
CA ALA A 84 3.54 17.68 -9.64
C ALA A 84 3.66 16.26 -10.18
N HIS A 85 2.51 15.70 -10.56
CA HIS A 85 2.40 14.46 -11.30
C HIS A 85 1.93 14.79 -12.72
N LEU A 86 2.79 14.53 -13.70
CA LEU A 86 2.54 14.84 -15.11
C LEU A 86 2.39 13.52 -15.86
N HIS A 87 1.24 13.31 -16.48
CA HIS A 87 1.03 12.12 -17.29
C HIS A 87 1.84 12.22 -18.59
N GLY A 88 2.59 11.17 -18.91
CA GLY A 88 3.43 11.13 -20.10
C GLY A 88 3.12 9.95 -21.01
N SER A 89 3.50 10.06 -22.28
CA SER A 89 3.38 8.98 -23.26
C SER A 89 4.51 7.96 -23.03
N GLY A 90 4.28 7.01 -22.13
CA GLY A 90 5.15 5.87 -21.82
C GLY A 90 5.49 5.77 -20.32
N TYR A 91 5.78 6.91 -19.68
CA TYR A 91 5.98 7.02 -18.24
C TYR A 91 5.31 8.28 -17.73
N ASP A 92 4.81 8.23 -16.50
CA ASP A 92 4.42 9.45 -15.80
C ASP A 92 5.68 10.09 -15.20
N ILE A 93 5.66 11.42 -15.06
CA ILE A 93 6.76 12.19 -14.49
C ILE A 93 6.29 12.76 -13.15
N TYR A 94 7.00 12.40 -12.09
CA TYR A 94 6.84 13.02 -10.79
C TYR A 94 7.96 14.03 -10.55
N VAL A 95 7.60 15.24 -10.13
CA VAL A 95 8.57 16.26 -9.70
C VAL A 95 8.76 16.12 -8.20
N VAL A 96 9.97 15.75 -7.76
CA VAL A 96 10.30 15.49 -6.35
C VAL A 96 9.96 16.72 -5.48
N ALA A 97 9.15 16.53 -4.43
CA ALA A 97 8.79 17.56 -3.48
C ALA A 97 9.81 17.66 -2.32
N HIS A 98 9.72 18.74 -1.54
CA HIS A 98 10.51 18.84 -0.32
C HIS A 98 10.13 17.74 0.67
N GLY A 99 11.12 17.06 1.24
CA GLY A 99 10.93 15.95 2.19
C GLY A 99 10.66 14.59 1.54
N ASP A 100 10.62 14.50 0.21
CA ASP A 100 10.48 13.21 -0.47
C ASP A 100 11.75 12.36 -0.37
N THR A 101 11.54 11.04 -0.37
CA THR A 101 12.58 10.02 -0.54
C THR A 101 12.13 9.07 -1.66
N LEU A 102 13.06 8.34 -2.29
CA LEU A 102 12.67 7.32 -3.27
C LEU A 102 11.69 6.29 -2.67
N LYS A 103 11.81 5.97 -1.38
CA LYS A 103 10.91 5.06 -0.67
C LYS A 103 9.48 5.61 -0.56
N THR A 104 9.32 6.88 -0.16
CA THR A 104 7.99 7.49 -0.03
C THR A 104 7.34 7.70 -1.39
N ILE A 105 8.12 8.05 -2.41
CA ILE A 105 7.66 8.18 -3.80
C ILE A 105 7.22 6.81 -4.34
N ALA A 106 8.07 5.78 -4.23
CA ALA A 106 7.74 4.43 -4.69
C ALA A 106 6.44 3.92 -4.04
N SER A 107 6.28 4.14 -2.74
CA SER A 107 5.06 3.79 -2.01
C SER A 107 3.83 4.54 -2.51
N ARG A 108 3.96 5.84 -2.82
CA ARG A 108 2.87 6.68 -3.37
C ARG A 108 2.37 6.16 -4.71
N PHE A 109 3.29 5.74 -5.58
CA PHE A 109 2.99 5.26 -6.93
C PHE A 109 2.78 3.75 -7.03
N GLY A 110 2.76 3.03 -5.90
CA GLY A 110 2.55 1.58 -5.89
C GLY A 110 3.67 0.80 -6.60
N THR A 111 4.91 1.32 -6.57
CA THR A 111 6.09 0.72 -7.21
C THR A 111 7.23 0.51 -6.20
N THR A 112 8.41 0.15 -6.69
CA THR A 112 9.59 -0.20 -5.90
C THR A 112 10.72 0.80 -6.13
N VAL A 113 11.61 0.99 -5.16
CA VAL A 113 12.82 1.82 -5.35
C VAL A 113 13.68 1.26 -6.48
N ASP A 114 13.78 -0.06 -6.59
CA ASP A 114 14.52 -0.74 -7.66
C ASP A 114 13.95 -0.44 -9.04
N VAL A 115 12.62 -0.52 -9.19
CA VAL A 115 11.92 -0.19 -10.44
C VAL A 115 12.11 1.30 -10.73
N LEU A 116 12.00 2.15 -9.71
CA LEU A 116 12.20 3.58 -9.82
C LEU A 116 13.62 3.93 -10.28
N LEU A 117 14.65 3.28 -9.73
CA LEU A 117 16.04 3.48 -10.16
C LEU A 117 16.30 2.96 -11.58
N LYS A 118 15.70 1.82 -11.95
CA LYS A 118 15.79 1.31 -13.32
C LYS A 118 15.20 2.28 -14.35
N LEU A 119 14.13 2.99 -13.99
CA LEU A 119 13.53 4.03 -14.83
C LEU A 119 14.32 5.34 -14.85
N ASN A 120 15.20 5.54 -13.88
CA ASN A 120 15.96 6.77 -13.67
C ASN A 120 17.46 6.45 -13.52
N PRO A 121 18.12 5.96 -14.58
CA PRO A 121 19.51 5.49 -14.53
C PRO A 121 20.53 6.59 -14.20
N SER A 122 20.13 7.87 -14.25
CA SER A 122 20.95 9.00 -13.81
C SER A 122 21.10 9.10 -12.29
N ILE A 123 20.27 8.40 -11.51
CA ILE A 123 20.36 8.37 -10.04
C ILE A 123 21.36 7.29 -9.63
N THR A 124 22.59 7.72 -9.32
CA THR A 124 23.66 6.83 -8.89
C THR A 124 23.62 6.51 -7.39
N ASN A 125 23.14 7.44 -6.57
CA ASN A 125 22.95 7.24 -5.13
C ASN A 125 21.45 7.30 -4.76
N PRO A 126 20.82 6.17 -4.39
CA PRO A 126 19.40 6.11 -4.05
C PRO A 126 18.95 6.99 -2.88
N ASN A 127 19.89 7.38 -2.01
CA ASN A 127 19.61 8.23 -0.85
C ASN A 127 19.68 9.73 -1.17
N VAL A 128 20.04 10.10 -2.41
CA VAL A 128 20.24 11.49 -2.81
C VAL A 128 19.33 11.81 -3.98
N ILE A 129 18.22 12.49 -3.67
CA ILE A 129 17.33 13.14 -4.64
C ILE A 129 17.08 14.57 -4.21
N TYR A 130 16.79 15.45 -5.17
CA TYR A 130 16.63 16.88 -4.91
C TYR A 130 15.21 17.34 -5.19
N ALA A 131 14.68 18.24 -4.34
CA ALA A 131 13.41 18.87 -4.63
C ALA A 131 13.47 19.60 -5.98
N GLY A 132 12.43 19.42 -6.80
CA GLY A 132 12.38 19.89 -8.18
C GLY A 132 12.96 18.91 -9.21
N GLN A 133 13.64 17.84 -8.79
CA GLN A 133 14.13 16.82 -9.71
C GLN A 133 12.96 16.10 -10.38
N ARG A 134 13.03 15.90 -11.70
CA ARG A 134 12.04 15.13 -12.45
C ARG A 134 12.41 13.65 -12.40
N LEU A 135 11.43 12.82 -12.09
CA LEU A 135 11.57 11.38 -11.90
C LEU A 135 10.54 10.66 -12.74
N ASN A 136 10.99 9.74 -13.59
CA ASN A 136 10.11 8.83 -14.31
C ASN A 136 9.51 7.84 -13.31
N VAL A 137 8.20 7.83 -13.19
CA VAL A 137 7.45 6.87 -12.38
C VAL A 137 6.62 6.02 -13.33
N ALA A 138 6.77 4.70 -13.26
CA ALA A 138 5.87 3.82 -14.00
C ALA A 138 4.50 3.87 -13.33
N VAL A 139 3.48 4.23 -14.10
CA VAL A 139 2.11 3.82 -13.81
C VAL A 139 1.97 2.37 -14.28
N PRO A 140 1.50 1.44 -13.44
CA PRO A 140 1.20 0.10 -13.90
C PRO A 140 0.01 0.16 -14.87
N THR A 141 0.30 0.28 -16.17
CA THR A 141 -0.72 0.20 -17.24
C THR A 141 -1.09 -1.24 -17.58
N SER A 142 -0.35 -2.20 -17.03
CA SER A 142 -0.68 -3.63 -17.13
C SER A 142 -0.80 -4.21 -15.72
N PRO A 143 -1.85 -5.00 -15.43
CA PRO A 143 -1.78 -5.98 -14.37
C PRO A 143 -0.46 -6.74 -14.54
N PRO A 144 0.32 -6.99 -13.47
CA PRO A 144 1.47 -7.88 -13.57
C PRO A 144 1.02 -9.17 -14.27
N PRO A 145 1.82 -9.71 -15.22
CA PRO A 145 1.42 -10.86 -16.00
C PRO A 145 0.86 -11.93 -15.07
N VAL A 146 -0.38 -12.34 -15.33
CA VAL A 146 -1.00 -13.49 -14.66
C VAL A 146 -0.18 -14.69 -15.08
N VAL A 147 0.85 -15.01 -14.30
CA VAL A 147 1.48 -16.32 -14.39
C VAL A 147 0.43 -17.27 -13.84
N THR A 148 -0.19 -18.06 -14.71
CA THR A 148 -1.11 -19.12 -14.33
C THR A 148 -0.45 -19.96 -13.23
N PRO A 149 -1.01 -20.01 -12.01
CA PRO A 149 -0.43 -20.80 -10.93
C PRO A 149 -0.39 -22.28 -11.34
N PRO A 150 0.69 -23.00 -11.06
CA PRO A 150 0.68 -24.46 -11.09
C PRO A 150 -0.48 -24.96 -10.20
N PRO A 151 -1.32 -25.88 -10.70
CA PRO A 151 -2.45 -26.38 -9.93
C PRO A 151 -1.93 -27.28 -8.81
N ALA A 152 -1.82 -26.75 -7.58
CA ALA A 152 -1.91 -27.54 -6.32
C ALA A 152 -1.71 -26.78 -4.99
N SER A 153 -1.10 -25.59 -4.88
CA SER A 153 -0.42 -25.23 -3.61
C SER A 153 -0.93 -24.05 -2.77
N GLY A 154 -2.04 -23.38 -3.07
CA GLY A 154 -2.47 -22.27 -2.20
C GLY A 154 -3.59 -21.36 -2.69
N GLN A 155 -4.04 -20.47 -1.81
CA GLN A 155 -4.99 -19.40 -2.12
C GLN A 155 -4.25 -18.15 -2.61
N ILE A 156 -4.72 -17.52 -3.69
CA ILE A 156 -4.19 -16.21 -4.11
C ILE A 156 -4.68 -15.14 -3.14
N TYR A 157 -3.73 -14.40 -2.56
CA TYR A 157 -4.00 -13.23 -1.74
C TYR A 157 -3.46 -11.97 -2.41
N TYR A 158 -4.30 -10.95 -2.48
CA TYR A 158 -3.90 -9.62 -2.95
C TYR A 158 -3.49 -8.77 -1.75
N VAL A 159 -2.23 -8.39 -1.71
CA VAL A 159 -1.64 -7.58 -0.64
C VAL A 159 -2.41 -6.28 -0.49
N ARG A 160 -2.79 -5.94 0.74
CA ARG A 160 -3.56 -4.74 1.07
C ARG A 160 -2.64 -3.65 1.64
N LYS A 161 -3.15 -2.42 1.69
CA LYS A 161 -2.43 -1.31 2.33
C LYS A 161 -2.09 -1.66 3.78
N GLY A 162 -0.81 -1.59 4.13
CA GLY A 162 -0.30 -1.88 5.47
C GLY A 162 0.02 -3.35 5.74
N ASP A 163 -0.17 -4.25 4.77
CA ASP A 163 0.25 -5.63 4.93
C ASP A 163 1.78 -5.77 4.92
N THR A 164 2.26 -6.72 5.72
CA THR A 164 3.61 -7.28 5.67
C THR A 164 3.51 -8.79 5.50
N LEU A 165 4.55 -9.47 5.00
CA LEU A 165 4.52 -10.94 4.95
C LEU A 165 4.26 -11.55 6.33
N ARG A 166 4.78 -10.94 7.41
CA ARG A 166 4.54 -11.37 8.78
C ARG A 166 3.06 -11.24 9.18
N SER A 167 2.44 -10.09 8.94
CA SER A 167 1.02 -9.88 9.30
C SER A 167 0.08 -10.73 8.46
N ILE A 168 0.40 -10.95 7.18
CA ILE A 168 -0.34 -11.86 6.32
C ILE A 168 -0.18 -13.29 6.83
N ALA A 169 1.04 -13.75 7.12
CA ALA A 169 1.30 -15.09 7.64
C ALA A 169 0.51 -15.37 8.92
N SER A 170 0.55 -14.45 9.89
CA SER A 170 -0.21 -14.59 11.14
C SER A 170 -1.73 -14.64 10.90
N ARG A 171 -2.27 -13.79 10.02
CA ARG A 171 -3.69 -13.79 9.69
C ARG A 171 -4.13 -15.06 8.97
N MET A 172 -3.26 -15.60 8.13
CA MET A 172 -3.51 -16.80 7.33
C MET A 172 -3.03 -18.08 8.03
N SER A 173 -2.70 -18.04 9.32
CA SER A 173 -2.24 -19.20 10.10
C SER A 173 -1.11 -19.97 9.40
N THR A 174 -0.12 -19.26 8.85
CA THR A 174 1.05 -19.81 8.19
C THR A 174 2.33 -19.06 8.63
N THR A 175 3.48 -19.39 8.05
CA THR A 175 4.75 -18.72 8.34
C THR A 175 5.21 -17.87 7.16
N THR A 176 6.04 -16.86 7.43
CA THR A 176 6.68 -16.08 6.36
C THR A 176 7.54 -16.96 5.46
N GLU A 177 8.20 -17.95 6.06
CA GLU A 177 9.06 -18.91 5.36
C GLU A 177 8.26 -19.74 4.36
N ASP A 178 7.09 -20.23 4.76
CA ASP A 178 6.25 -21.06 3.90
C ASP A 178 5.60 -20.24 2.78
N ILE A 179 5.23 -18.98 3.06
CA ILE A 179 4.83 -18.04 1.99
C ILE A 179 5.98 -17.85 1.00
N LEU A 180 7.22 -17.67 1.46
CA LEU A 180 8.35 -17.46 0.56
C LEU A 180 8.67 -18.69 -0.30
N LYS A 181 8.54 -19.91 0.25
CA LYS A 181 8.75 -21.16 -0.50
C LYS A 181 7.85 -21.27 -1.73
N VAL A 182 6.57 -20.87 -1.61
CA VAL A 182 5.59 -20.91 -2.71
C VAL A 182 5.57 -19.61 -3.54
N ASN A 183 6.40 -18.62 -3.19
CA ASN A 183 6.56 -17.38 -3.95
C ASN A 183 8.05 -17.09 -4.25
N PRO A 184 8.73 -17.95 -5.06
CA PRO A 184 10.15 -17.78 -5.38
C PRO A 184 10.48 -16.46 -6.12
N GLN A 185 9.46 -15.76 -6.63
CA GLN A 185 9.56 -14.42 -7.20
C GLN A 185 9.83 -13.33 -6.14
N ILE A 186 9.49 -13.56 -4.87
CA ILE A 186 9.75 -12.61 -3.79
C ILE A 186 11.20 -12.77 -3.33
N LYS A 187 12.10 -11.98 -3.90
CA LYS A 187 13.53 -11.99 -3.54
C LYS A 187 13.82 -11.29 -2.21
N ASN A 188 13.01 -10.30 -1.85
CA ASN A 188 13.13 -9.58 -0.60
C ASN A 188 11.82 -9.69 0.21
N PRO A 189 11.79 -10.43 1.32
CA PRO A 189 10.59 -10.64 2.15
C PRO A 189 9.99 -9.36 2.75
N SER A 190 10.79 -8.29 2.87
CA SER A 190 10.33 -7.01 3.40
C SER A 190 9.64 -6.13 2.34
N LEU A 191 9.61 -6.58 1.07
CA LEU A 191 9.14 -5.79 -0.07
C LEU A 191 8.01 -6.52 -0.80
N ILE A 192 6.79 -6.30 -0.32
CA ILE A 192 5.55 -6.67 -1.01
C ILE A 192 4.71 -5.41 -1.28
N TYR A 193 3.96 -5.38 -2.40
CA TYR A 193 3.25 -4.19 -2.88
C TYR A 193 1.75 -4.36 -2.77
N VAL A 194 1.02 -3.27 -2.49
CA VAL A 194 -0.46 -3.30 -2.53
C VAL A 194 -0.93 -3.74 -3.91
N GLY A 195 -1.89 -4.67 -3.95
CA GLY A 195 -2.38 -5.29 -5.17
C GLY A 195 -1.50 -6.41 -5.72
N GLN A 196 -0.30 -6.63 -5.17
CA GLN A 196 0.52 -7.77 -5.54
C GLN A 196 -0.21 -9.06 -5.19
N ALA A 197 -0.37 -9.93 -6.18
CA ALA A 197 -0.82 -11.29 -5.96
C ALA A 197 0.33 -12.11 -5.38
N ILE A 198 0.11 -12.71 -4.22
CA ILE A 198 1.00 -13.69 -3.61
C ILE A 198 0.22 -14.98 -3.34
N THR A 199 0.88 -16.11 -3.54
CA THR A 199 0.31 -17.41 -3.21
C THR A 199 0.44 -17.63 -1.71
N ILE A 200 -0.66 -17.75 -1.00
CA ILE A 200 -0.63 -18.16 0.40
C ILE A 200 -0.67 -19.69 0.40
N PRO A 201 0.33 -20.37 0.97
CA PRO A 201 0.30 -21.82 1.07
C PRO A 201 -0.96 -22.21 1.84
N ALA A 202 -1.58 -23.33 1.50
CA ALA A 202 -2.64 -23.87 2.32
C ALA A 202 -2.14 -23.98 3.77
N SER A 203 -2.88 -23.38 4.71
CA SER A 203 -2.46 -23.36 6.11
C SER A 203 -2.40 -24.79 6.61
N ALA A 204 -1.26 -25.18 7.18
CA ALA A 204 -1.09 -26.52 7.68
C ALA A 204 -2.02 -26.78 8.86
N SER A 205 -3.17 -27.35 8.56
CA SER A 205 -4.12 -27.82 9.57
C SER A 205 -3.50 -29.06 10.19
N SER A 206 -3.40 -29.12 11.51
CA SER A 206 -2.91 -30.31 12.21
C SER A 206 -4.07 -31.19 12.65
N TYR A 207 -3.86 -32.50 12.68
CA TYR A 207 -4.82 -33.48 13.13
C TYR A 207 -4.17 -34.42 14.14
N ILE A 208 -4.89 -34.72 15.22
CA ILE A 208 -4.48 -35.73 16.20
C ILE A 208 -5.08 -37.06 15.75
N VAL A 209 -4.22 -38.02 15.42
CA VAL A 209 -4.62 -39.38 15.01
C VAL A 209 -5.49 -40.01 16.09
N GLN A 210 -6.66 -40.49 15.70
CA GLN A 210 -7.63 -41.15 16.57
C GLN A 210 -7.55 -42.67 16.42
N LYS A 211 -8.16 -43.39 17.36
CA LYS A 211 -8.25 -44.85 17.30
C LYS A 211 -8.98 -45.29 16.02
N GLY A 212 -8.31 -46.11 15.20
CA GLY A 212 -8.86 -46.62 13.95
C GLY A 212 -8.53 -45.78 12.71
N ASP A 213 -7.81 -44.67 12.85
CA ASP A 213 -7.37 -43.89 11.71
C ASP A 213 -6.28 -44.61 10.89
N THR A 214 -6.32 -44.37 9.58
CA THR A 214 -5.23 -44.67 8.65
C THR A 214 -4.92 -43.41 7.86
N LEU A 215 -3.70 -43.27 7.31
CA LEU A 215 -3.36 -42.12 6.47
C LEU A 215 -4.34 -41.93 5.31
N ARG A 216 -4.89 -43.03 4.76
CA ARG A 216 -5.94 -42.98 3.73
C ARG A 216 -7.25 -42.37 4.23
N ILE A 217 -7.74 -42.79 5.40
CA ILE A 217 -8.97 -42.24 6.01
C ILE A 217 -8.79 -40.75 6.31
N ILE A 218 -7.63 -40.38 6.86
CA ILE A 218 -7.31 -39.00 7.18
C ILE A 218 -7.21 -38.17 5.89
N ALA A 219 -6.50 -38.65 4.87
CA ALA A 219 -6.38 -37.94 3.59
C ALA A 219 -7.77 -37.67 2.98
N ASN A 220 -8.66 -38.67 2.96
CA ASN A 220 -10.03 -38.50 2.49
C ASN A 220 -10.82 -37.50 3.34
N LYS A 221 -10.71 -37.57 4.67
CA LYS A 221 -11.37 -36.65 5.62
C LYS A 221 -10.97 -35.19 5.37
N PHE A 222 -9.71 -34.96 4.97
CA PHE A 222 -9.18 -33.64 4.65
C PHE A 222 -9.06 -33.39 3.15
N GLY A 223 -9.78 -34.13 2.31
CA GLY A 223 -9.84 -33.90 0.86
C GLY A 223 -8.46 -33.75 0.20
N THR A 224 -7.49 -34.56 0.62
CA THR A 224 -6.11 -34.59 0.12
C THR A 224 -5.72 -36.03 -0.24
N THR A 225 -4.49 -36.25 -0.72
CA THR A 225 -3.95 -37.58 -1.02
C THR A 225 -3.00 -38.06 0.06
N VAL A 226 -2.77 -39.37 0.16
CA VAL A 226 -1.77 -39.93 1.10
C VAL A 226 -0.37 -39.37 0.79
N ASP A 227 -0.03 -39.22 -0.49
CA ASP A 227 1.26 -38.66 -0.92
C ASP A 227 1.43 -37.19 -0.48
N ASN A 228 0.39 -36.36 -0.62
CA ASN A 228 0.40 -35.00 -0.09
C ASN A 228 0.48 -34.98 1.44
N LEU A 229 -0.15 -35.94 2.12
CA LEU A 229 -0.09 -36.02 3.57
C LEU A 229 1.32 -36.43 4.05
N LEU A 230 2.01 -37.30 3.32
CA LEU A 230 3.39 -37.68 3.61
C LEU A 230 4.39 -36.55 3.33
N SER A 231 4.19 -35.77 2.26
CA SER A 231 5.06 -34.63 1.96
C SER A 231 5.01 -33.55 3.04
N LEU A 232 3.85 -33.39 3.70
CA LEU A 232 3.66 -32.49 4.85
C LEU A 232 4.20 -33.06 6.18
N ASN A 233 4.49 -34.36 6.23
CA ASN A 233 4.95 -35.06 7.44
C ASN A 233 6.20 -35.91 7.15
N PRO A 234 7.36 -35.29 6.85
CA PRO A 234 8.59 -35.99 6.51
C PRO A 234 9.09 -36.94 7.62
N ASN A 235 8.56 -36.79 8.83
CA ASN A 235 8.87 -37.64 9.99
C ASN A 235 8.17 -39.00 9.94
N ILE A 236 7.12 -39.18 9.12
CA ILE A 236 6.40 -40.46 8.97
C ILE A 236 7.14 -41.31 7.94
N LYS A 237 8.05 -42.17 8.42
CA LYS A 237 8.87 -43.03 7.56
C LYS A 237 8.12 -44.26 7.04
N ASN A 238 7.05 -44.68 7.71
CA ASN A 238 6.24 -45.82 7.31
C ASN A 238 4.76 -45.42 7.27
N VAL A 239 4.16 -45.50 6.08
CA VAL A 239 2.79 -45.10 5.76
C VAL A 239 1.75 -45.88 6.58
N ASN A 240 2.10 -47.08 7.03
CA ASN A 240 1.20 -47.96 7.80
C ASN A 240 1.37 -47.79 9.33
N LEU A 241 2.29 -46.94 9.79
CA LEU A 241 2.60 -46.76 11.21
C LEU A 241 2.35 -45.31 11.64
N ILE A 242 1.09 -45.03 11.98
CA ILE A 242 0.69 -43.84 12.73
C ILE A 242 0.10 -44.26 14.08
N TYR A 243 0.31 -43.46 15.12
CA TYR A 243 -0.09 -43.78 16.48
C TYR A 243 -1.25 -42.91 16.94
N VAL A 244 -2.18 -43.47 17.71
CA VAL A 244 -3.22 -42.66 18.37
C VAL A 244 -2.55 -41.59 19.24
N GLY A 245 -3.02 -40.34 19.13
CA GLY A 245 -2.43 -39.19 19.79
C GLY A 245 -1.30 -38.52 19.02
N GLN A 246 -0.81 -39.11 17.93
CA GLN A 246 0.18 -38.48 17.06
C GLN A 246 -0.40 -37.26 16.36
N VAL A 247 0.31 -36.14 16.42
CA VAL A 247 -0.04 -34.93 15.65
C VAL A 247 0.57 -35.05 14.26
N ILE A 248 -0.26 -34.87 13.22
CA ILE A 248 0.18 -34.86 11.82
C ILE A 248 -0.40 -33.64 11.10
N ASN A 249 0.35 -33.08 10.17
CA ASN A 249 -0.08 -32.00 9.28
C ASN A 249 -0.97 -32.58 8.16
N VAL A 250 -2.14 -32.00 7.90
CA VAL A 250 -3.14 -32.56 6.96
C VAL A 250 -3.51 -31.64 5.81
N ARG A 251 -3.09 -30.38 5.83
CA ARG A 251 -3.16 -29.43 4.71
C ARG A 251 -1.94 -28.53 4.71
#